data_AF-A0A7X8LTP8-F1
#
_entry.id   AF-A0A7X8LTP8-F1
#
_cell.length_a   1.000
_cell.length_b   1.000
_cell.length_c   1.000
_cell.angle_alpha   90.00
_cell.angle_beta   90.00
_cell.angle_gamma   90.00
#
_symmetry.space_group_name_H-M   'P 1'
#
loop_
_entity.id
_entity.type
_entity.pdbx_description
1 polymer ?
#
loop_
_entity_poly.entity_id
_entity_poly.type
_entity_poly.pdbx_seq_one_letter_code
_entity_poly.pdbx_strand_id
1 'polypeptide(L)'
;MELITKAVPEIKNSQDPKQVPWKDSLAWVYNGGDVYYWLGKEHIRSVAWTAGNVSVMPRETSILRSYFSCFVIMDASVFVGTNVTAA
;
A
#
# COMPACT_ATOMS: atom_id res chain seq x y z
N MET A 1 -8.10 -10.47 0.46
CA MET A 1 -7.26 -9.51 1.20
C MET A 1 -7.11 -9.83 2.69
N GLU A 2 -8.12 -10.36 3.39
CA GLU A 2 -7.99 -10.72 4.83
C GLU A 2 -6.81 -11.65 5.17
N LEU A 3 -6.53 -12.65 4.30
CA LEU A 3 -5.39 -13.55 4.47
C LEU A 3 -4.04 -12.81 4.39
N ILE A 4 -3.94 -11.81 3.51
CA ILE A 4 -2.72 -11.02 3.32
C ILE A 4 -2.50 -10.08 4.51
N THR A 5 -3.55 -9.43 5.02
CA THR A 5 -3.44 -8.55 6.19
C THR A 5 -3.13 -9.31 7.48
N LYS A 6 -3.49 -10.60 7.56
CA LYS A 6 -3.07 -11.49 8.66
C LYS A 6 -1.61 -11.90 8.56
N ALA A 7 -1.12 -12.14 7.34
CA ALA A 7 0.27 -12.52 7.10
C ALA A 7 1.24 -11.32 7.13
N VAL A 8 0.76 -10.13 6.76
CA VAL A 8 1.53 -8.90 6.65
C VAL A 8 0.88 -7.82 7.51
N PRO A 9 1.28 -7.70 8.79
CA PRO A 9 0.66 -6.76 9.72
C PRO A 9 0.93 -5.28 9.40
N GLU A 10 1.89 -5.01 8.51
CA GLU A 10 2.19 -3.65 8.01
C GLU A 10 1.08 -3.12 7.07
N ILE A 11 0.33 -4.02 6.43
CA ILE A 11 -0.83 -3.63 5.61
C ILE A 11 -2.03 -3.49 6.53
N LYS A 12 -2.44 -2.24 6.73
CA LYS A 12 -3.59 -1.89 7.56
C LYS A 12 -4.83 -1.77 6.69
N ASN A 13 -6.00 -1.87 7.33
CA ASN A 13 -7.27 -1.70 6.65
C ASN A 13 -8.33 -1.11 7.59
N SER A 14 -9.33 -0.45 7.01
CA SER A 14 -10.47 0.14 7.71
C SER A 14 -11.58 0.49 6.73
N GLN A 15 -12.83 0.48 7.18
CA GLN A 15 -13.96 1.06 6.45
C GLN A 15 -14.12 2.56 6.71
N ASP A 16 -13.44 3.12 7.72
CA ASP A 16 -13.45 4.55 8.02
C ASP A 16 -12.31 5.27 7.26
N PRO A 17 -12.63 6.12 6.26
CA PRO A 17 -11.61 6.83 5.48
C PRO A 17 -10.81 7.83 6.33
N LYS A 18 -11.29 8.23 7.52
CA LYS A 18 -10.56 9.14 8.41
C LYS A 18 -9.35 8.49 9.08
N GLN A 19 -9.30 7.16 9.11
CA GLN A 19 -8.19 6.41 9.68
C GLN A 19 -7.01 6.26 8.72
N VAL A 20 -7.25 6.46 7.42
CA VAL A 20 -6.21 6.38 6.40
C VAL A 20 -5.30 7.60 6.52
N PRO A 21 -3.99 7.44 6.72
CA PRO A 21 -3.05 8.56 6.78
C PRO A 21 -2.71 9.04 5.36
N TRP A 22 -3.69 9.61 4.66
CA TRP A 22 -3.67 9.90 3.21
C TRP A 22 -2.40 10.57 2.67
N LYS A 23 -1.71 11.40 3.46
CA LYS A 23 -0.47 12.05 3.04
C LYS A 23 0.76 11.18 3.20
N ASP A 24 0.73 10.23 4.13
CA ASP A 24 1.86 9.43 4.60
C ASP A 24 1.70 7.93 4.28
N SER A 25 0.81 7.56 3.35
CA SER A 25 0.63 6.18 2.92
C SER A 25 0.35 6.03 1.43
N LEU A 26 0.55 4.80 0.96
CA LEU A 26 -0.08 4.29 -0.25
C LEU A 26 -1.39 3.62 0.17
N ALA A 27 -2.52 4.07 -0.36
CA ALA A 27 -3.84 3.53 -0.06
C ALA A 27 -4.55 3.03 -1.32
N TRP A 28 -5.37 1.99 -1.20
CA TRP A 28 -6.16 1.44 -2.30
C TRP A 28 -7.47 0.81 -1.82
N VAL A 29 -8.40 0.60 -2.76
CA VAL A 29 -9.73 0.02 -2.49
C VAL A 29 -9.94 -1.19 -3.37
N TYR A 30 -9.89 -2.38 -2.77
CA TYR A 30 -10.00 -3.64 -3.49
C TYR A 30 -11.40 -3.88 -4.07
N ASN A 31 -11.49 -4.08 -5.38
CA ASN A 31 -12.70 -4.45 -6.12
C ASN A 31 -13.88 -3.49 -5.93
N GLY A 32 -13.63 -2.19 -5.74
CA GLY A 32 -14.69 -1.20 -5.55
C GLY A 32 -15.49 -1.41 -4.25
N GLY A 33 -14.92 -2.11 -3.27
CA GLY A 33 -15.50 -2.27 -1.94
C GLY A 33 -15.47 -0.99 -1.11
N ASP A 34 -15.84 -1.12 0.16
CA ASP A 34 -15.86 -0.04 1.16
C ASP A 34 -14.68 -0.10 2.15
N VAL A 35 -13.76 -1.06 1.96
CA VAL A 35 -12.58 -1.24 2.79
C VAL A 35 -11.38 -0.57 2.11
N TYR A 36 -10.79 0.40 2.81
CA TYR A 36 -9.52 1.00 2.46
C TYR A 36 -8.40 0.13 3.00
N TYR A 37 -7.43 -0.19 2.15
CA TYR A 37 -6.17 -0.81 2.53
C TYR A 37 -5.06 0.23 2.40
N TRP A 38 -4.07 0.19 3.27
CA TRP A 38 -2.91 1.06 3.12
C TRP A 38 -1.63 0.48 3.70
N LEU A 39 -0.52 0.99 3.16
CA LEU A 39 0.84 0.77 3.64
C LEU A 39 1.45 2.13 3.97
N GLY A 40 1.95 2.30 5.19
CA GLY A 40 2.61 3.53 5.64
C GLY A 40 3.94 3.78 4.93
N LYS A 41 4.31 5.05 4.73
CA LYS A 41 5.55 5.46 4.04
C LYS A 41 6.82 4.92 4.71
N GLU A 42 6.76 4.62 6.00
CA GLU A 42 7.84 3.99 6.78
C GLU A 42 8.17 2.58 6.31
N HIS A 43 7.23 1.91 5.62
CA HIS A 43 7.43 0.60 5.02
C HIS A 43 7.72 0.67 3.51
N ILE A 44 7.61 1.86 2.91
CA ILE A 44 7.78 2.08 1.47
C ILE A 44 9.14 2.75 1.20
N ARG A 45 9.94 2.12 0.34
CA ARG A 45 11.14 2.75 -0.23
C ARG A 45 10.75 3.68 -1.36
N SER A 46 9.97 3.16 -2.31
CA SER A 46 9.51 3.91 -3.48
C SER A 46 8.27 3.25 -4.09
N VAL A 47 7.49 4.04 -4.82
CA VAL A 47 6.43 3.56 -5.70
C VAL A 47 6.73 3.92 -7.15
N ALA A 48 6.36 3.05 -8.07
CA ALA A 48 6.44 3.31 -9.51
C ALA A 48 5.07 3.03 -10.15
N TRP A 49 4.62 3.93 -11.02
CA TRP A 49 3.34 3.79 -11.72
C TRP A 49 3.60 3.43 -13.18
N THR A 50 3.06 2.29 -13.64
CA THR A 50 3.20 1.88 -15.04
C THR A 50 1.92 1.23 -15.54
N ALA A 51 1.35 1.77 -16.61
CA ALA A 51 0.17 1.23 -17.29
C ALA A 51 -1.01 0.90 -16.35
N GLY A 52 -1.30 1.79 -15.40
CA GLY A 52 -2.39 1.60 -14.43
C GLY A 52 -2.04 0.74 -13.21
N ASN A 53 -0.86 0.10 -13.20
CA ASN A 53 -0.39 -0.68 -12.05
C ASN A 53 0.56 0.13 -11.18
N VAL A 54 0.47 -0.07 -9.87
CA VAL A 54 1.39 0.54 -8.90
C VAL A 54 2.30 -0.52 -8.33
N SER A 55 3.58 -0.41 -8.66
CA SER A 55 4.65 -1.24 -8.11
C SER A 55 5.17 -0.60 -6.82
N VAL A 56 5.29 -1.40 -5.77
CA VAL A 56 5.70 -0.94 -4.44
C VAL A 56 6.96 -1.67 -4.03
N MET A 57 8.02 -0.90 -3.79
CA MET A 57 9.27 -1.43 -3.28
C MET A 57 9.32 -1.23 -1.76
N PRO A 58 9.38 -2.30 -0.95
CA PRO A 58 9.49 -2.18 0.50
C PRO A 58 10.82 -1.56 0.94
N ARG A 59 10.83 -0.93 2.12
CA ARG A 59 12.09 -0.61 2.81
C ARG A 59 12.77 -1.88 3.29
N GLU A 60 14.10 -1.85 3.44
CA GLU A 60 14.85 -3.00 3.99
C GLU A 60 14.43 -3.35 5.42
N THR A 61 13.90 -2.38 6.16
CA THR A 61 13.41 -2.56 7.54
C THR A 61 11.99 -3.10 7.62
N SER A 62 11.28 -3.21 6.49
CA SER A 62 9.90 -3.70 6.45
C SER A 62 9.87 -5.22 6.39
N ILE A 63 8.91 -5.84 7.07
CA ILE A 63 8.70 -7.30 7.01
C ILE A 63 8.37 -7.76 5.59
N LEU A 64 7.74 -6.91 4.77
CA LEU A 64 7.48 -7.22 3.37
C LEU A 64 8.77 -7.57 2.62
N ARG A 65 9.91 -6.98 3.00
CA ARG A 65 11.20 -7.26 2.37
C ARG A 65 11.70 -8.68 2.61
N SER A 66 11.33 -9.32 3.72
CA SER A 66 11.71 -10.70 4.00
C SER A 66 10.94 -11.70 3.13
N TYR A 67 9.80 -11.29 2.56
CA TYR A 67 8.96 -12.13 1.69
C TYR A 67 9.10 -11.76 0.21
N PHE A 68 9.22 -10.47 -0.12
CA PHE A 68 9.13 -9.98 -1.48
C PHE A 68 10.16 -8.87 -1.75
N SER A 69 10.65 -8.78 -2.99
CA SER A 69 11.48 -7.63 -3.41
C SER A 69 10.65 -6.44 -3.90
N CYS A 70 9.44 -6.72 -4.38
CA CYS A 70 8.46 -5.76 -4.86
C CYS A 70 7.10 -6.47 -4.85
N PHE A 71 6.02 -5.72 -4.73
CA PHE A 71 4.67 -6.21 -5.00
C PHE A 71 3.88 -5.20 -5.83
N VAL A 72 2.86 -5.67 -6.54
CA VAL A 72 2.08 -4.85 -7.46
C VAL A 72 0.64 -4.77 -6.97
N ILE A 73 0.13 -3.55 -6.93
CA ILE A 73 -1.28 -3.27 -6.72
C ILE A 73 -1.91 -3.08 -8.09
N MET A 74 -2.75 -4.07 -8.46
CA MET A 74 -3.58 -4.03 -9.66
C MET A 74 -5.00 -3.64 -9.22
N ASP A 75 -5.24 -2.35 -9.07
CA ASP A 75 -6.53 -1.85 -8.57
C ASP A 75 -6.95 -0.58 -9.29
N ALA A 76 -8.27 -0.39 -9.39
CA ALA A 76 -8.87 0.76 -10.08
C ALA A 76 -8.67 2.06 -9.30
N SER A 77 -8.54 1.97 -7.97
CA SER A 77 -8.46 3.13 -7.07
C SER A 77 -7.24 3.02 -6.17
N VAL A 78 -6.15 3.65 -6.60
CA VAL A 78 -4.90 3.76 -5.83
C VAL A 78 -4.57 5.23 -5.58
N PHE A 79 -4.22 5.54 -4.34
CA PHE A 79 -3.90 6.88 -3.85
C PHE A 79 -2.49 6.87 -3.27
N VAL A 80 -1.60 7.64 -3.86
CA VAL A 80 -0.23 7.81 -3.37
C VAL A 80 -0.16 9.12 -2.58
N GLY A 81 0.11 9.03 -1.28
CA GLY A 81 0.25 10.20 -0.42
C GLY A 81 1.43 11.08 -0.82
N THR A 82 1.30 12.40 -0.62
CA THR A 82 2.29 13.39 -1.04
C THR A 82 3.66 13.24 -0.37
N ASN A 83 3.73 12.52 0.76
CA ASN A 83 4.98 12.26 1.48
C ASN A 83 5.55 10.87 1.18
N VAL A 84 4.93 10.12 0.25
CA VAL A 84 5.46 8.85 -0.25
C VAL A 84 6.41 9.15 -1.41
N THR A 85 7.61 8.56 -1.37
CA THR A 85 8.59 8.70 -2.45
C THR A 85 8.07 8.04 -3.73
N ALA A 86 7.81 8.84 -4.76
CA ALA A 86 7.60 8.36 -6.12
C ALA A 86 8.95 8.29 -6.85
N ALA A 87 9.13 7.22 -7.64
CA ALA A 87 10.28 7.02 -8.52
C ALA A 87 10.02 7.57 -9.93
#